data_AF-A0ABD5TTD1-F1
#
_entry.id   AF-A0ABD5TTD1-F1
#
_cell.length_a   1.000
_cell.length_b   1.000
_cell.length_c   1.000
_cell.angle_alpha   90.00
_cell.angle_beta   90.00
_cell.angle_gamma   90.00
#
_symmetry.space_group_name_H-M   'P 1'
#
loop_
_entity.id
_entity.type
_entity.pdbx_description
1 polymer ?
#
loop_
_entity_poly.entity_id
_entity_poly.type
_entity_poly.pdbx_seq_one_letter_code
_entity_poly.pdbx_strand_id
1 'polypeptide(L)' 'MTDSFDRSLWYECARCDFQSEPGDPTTVCPRCGATMRALD' A
#
# COMPACT_ATOMS: atom_id res chain seq x y z
N MET A 1 -19.15 12.34 -15.36
CA MET A 1 -18.79 10.93 -15.11
C MET A 1 -17.62 10.96 -14.15
N THR A 2 -17.76 10.23 -13.05
CA THR A 2 -17.02 10.35 -11.80
C THR A 2 -15.60 9.80 -11.99
N ASP A 3 -14.67 10.65 -12.42
CA ASP A 3 -13.24 10.29 -12.46
C ASP A 3 -12.61 10.65 -11.11
N SER A 4 -12.96 9.85 -10.11
CA SER A 4 -12.32 9.86 -8.79
C SER A 4 -11.49 8.59 -8.67
N PHE A 5 -10.64 8.34 -9.66
CA PHE A 5 -9.86 7.10 -9.79
C PHE A 5 -8.37 7.30 -9.54
N ASP A 6 -8.00 8.14 -8.58
CA ASP A 6 -6.65 8.08 -8.00
C ASP A 6 -6.72 8.53 -6.54
N ARG A 7 -7.50 7.79 -5.73
CA ARG A 7 -7.07 7.64 -4.34
C ARG A 7 -5.75 6.89 -4.43
N SER A 8 -4.67 7.64 -4.34
CA SER A 8 -3.34 7.16 -4.01
C SER A 8 -3.44 6.23 -2.78
N LEU A 9 -3.82 4.97 -2.98
CA LEU A 9 -3.91 3.92 -1.96
C LEU A 9 -2.50 3.59 -1.51
N TRP A 10 -2.06 4.28 -0.47
CA TRP A 10 -0.80 3.97 0.21
C TRP A 10 -0.90 2.59 0.83
N TYR A 11 0.18 1.82 0.77
CA TYR A 11 0.22 0.52 1.42
C TYR A 11 1.08 0.62 2.68
N GLU A 12 0.59 0.07 3.79
CA GLU A 12 1.33 0.01 5.04
C GLU A 12 1.54 -1.44 5.49
N CYS A 13 2.76 -1.74 5.93
CA CYS A 13 3.06 -2.99 6.59
C CYS A 13 2.62 -2.97 8.05
N ALA A 14 1.65 -3.83 8.40
CA ALA A 14 1.13 -3.95 9.77
C ALA A 14 2.15 -4.47 10.82
N ARG A 15 3.39 -4.75 10.41
CA ARG A 15 4.42 -5.37 11.25
C ARG A 15 5.63 -4.48 11.53
N CYS A 16 5.94 -3.55 10.63
CA CYS A 16 7.10 -2.66 10.74
C CYS A 16 6.82 -1.24 10.24
N ASP A 17 5.54 -0.90 10.05
CA ASP A 17 5.05 0.44 9.67
C ASP A 17 5.71 0.98 8.39
N PHE A 18 6.15 0.08 7.51
CA PHE A 18 6.69 0.45 6.21
C PHE A 18 5.56 0.90 5.29
N GLN A 19 5.67 2.11 4.76
CA GLN A 19 4.73 2.67 3.79
C GLN A 19 5.29 2.57 2.37
N SER A 20 4.44 2.23 1.41
CA SER A 20 4.77 2.13 -0.02
C SER A 20 3.81 2.95 -0.84
N GLU A 21 4.36 3.54 -1.90
CA GLU A 21 3.61 4.42 -2.80
C GLU A 21 2.54 3.66 -3.60
N PRO A 22 1.41 4.34 -3.88
CA PRO A 22 0.35 3.81 -4.75
C PRO A 22 0.87 3.73 -6.19
N GLY A 23 1.26 2.52 -6.60
CA GLY A 23 1.81 2.27 -7.93
C GLY A 23 2.63 0.99 -7.98
N ASP A 24 3.15 0.56 -6.82
CA ASP A 24 3.84 -0.71 -6.68
C ASP A 24 2.90 -1.73 -6.01
N PRO A 25 2.24 -2.64 -6.75
CA PRO A 25 1.29 -3.61 -6.21
C PRO A 25 2.02 -4.74 -5.47
N THR A 26 2.96 -4.41 -4.59
CA THR A 26 3.62 -5.38 -3.72
C THR A 26 2.70 -5.65 -2.54
N THR A 27 2.01 -6.80 -2.55
CA THR A 27 1.19 -7.22 -1.41
C THR A 27 2.04 -7.63 -0.20
N VAL A 28 3.36 -7.64 -0.34
CA VAL A 28 4.34 -8.14 0.63
C VAL A 28 5.40 -7.07 0.89
N CYS A 29 5.66 -6.79 2.16
CA CYS A 29 6.67 -5.84 2.60
C CYS A 29 8.08 -6.35 2.26
N PRO A 30 8.89 -5.61 1.49
CA PRO A 30 10.24 -6.02 1.14
C PRO A 30 11.19 -6.07 2.35
N ARG A 31 10.86 -5.40 3.46
CA ARG A 31 11.70 -5.37 4.66
C ARG A 31 11.53 -6.57 5.58
N CYS A 32 10.32 -7.13 5.66
CA CYS A 32 10.02 -8.17 6.64
C CYS A 32 9.20 -9.34 6.08
N GLY A 33 8.79 -9.30 4.81
CA GLY A 33 7.99 -10.33 4.18
C GLY A 33 6.53 -10.40 4.67
N ALA A 34 6.09 -9.46 5.51
CA ALA A 34 4.72 -9.43 5.99
C ALA A 34 3.77 -8.80 4.97
N THR A 35 2.49 -9.17 5.01
CA THR A 35 1.48 -8.63 4.10
C THR A 35 1.26 -7.13 4.34
N MET A 36 1.23 -6.35 3.26
CA MET A 36 0.89 -4.93 3.32
C MET A 36 -0.63 -4.74 3.20
N ARG A 37 -1.16 -3.73 3.88
CA ARG A 37 -2.57 -3.37 3.87
C ARG A 37 -2.73 -2.02 3.19
N ALA A 38 -3.73 -1.88 2.34
CA ALA A 38 -4.07 -0.59 1.77
C ALA A 38 -4.61 0.33 2.87
N LEU A 39 -4.08 1.55 2.92
CA LEU A 39 -4.61 2.67 3.67
C LEU A 39 -5.63 3.37 2.76
N ASP A 40 -6.91 3.32 3.15
CA ASP A 40 -8.02 4.03 2.48
C ASP A 40 -8.08 5.51 2.85
#